data_AF-A0A918FQN6-F1
#
_entry.id   AF-A0A918FQN6-F1
#
_cell.length_a   1.000
_cell.length_b   1.000
_cell.length_c   1.000
_cell.angle_alpha   90.00
_cell.angle_beta   90.00
_cell.angle_gamma   90.00
#
_symmetry.space_group_name_H-M   'P 1'
#
loop_
_entity.id
_entity.type
_entity.pdbx_description
1 polymer ?
#
loop_
_entity_poly.entity_id
_entity_poly.type
_entity_poly.pdbx_seq_one_letter_code
_entity_poly.pdbx_strand_id
1 'polypeptide(L)'
;MRPALRPGRGPGGGAGYPGRMIENPPPCPKCSCEYTYEMNALVVCPECGHEWVPAESTADGGGIAGERVVKDSVGNVLQDGDTVVVVKALKVKGSPSGIKAGTKVRNIRLVDGVDGHDIDCKVEGFGAMQLKSAVVKKG
;
A
#
# COMPACT_ATOMS: atom_id res chain seq x y z
N MET A 1 68.23 -21.97 -2.13
CA MET A 1 67.26 -21.52 -1.10
C MET A 1 66.44 -20.36 -1.66
N ARG A 2 65.29 -20.67 -2.28
CA ARG A 2 64.34 -19.68 -2.81
C ARG A 2 62.98 -19.95 -2.13
N PRO A 3 62.35 -18.97 -1.46
CA PRO A 3 61.12 -19.20 -0.72
C PRO A 3 59.94 -19.42 -1.68
N ALA A 4 59.12 -20.42 -1.36
CA ALA A 4 57.86 -20.70 -2.01
C ALA A 4 56.83 -19.62 -1.64
N LEU A 5 56.48 -18.75 -2.58
CA LEU A 5 55.36 -17.83 -2.44
C LEU A 5 54.07 -18.58 -2.81
N ARG A 6 53.16 -18.68 -1.82
CA ARG A 6 51.84 -19.30 -1.94
C ARG A 6 50.95 -18.58 -2.97
N PRO A 7 49.98 -19.29 -3.57
CA PRO A 7 49.05 -18.74 -4.54
C PRO A 7 48.12 -17.69 -3.90
N GLY A 8 48.13 -16.49 -4.47
CA GLY A 8 47.17 -15.44 -4.16
C GLY A 8 45.76 -15.88 -4.57
N ARG A 9 44.91 -16.01 -3.56
CA ARG A 9 43.46 -16.24 -3.64
C ARG A 9 42.83 -15.18 -4.55
N GLY A 10 42.32 -15.58 -5.71
CA GLY A 10 41.59 -14.70 -6.61
C GLY A 10 40.34 -14.13 -5.91
N PRO A 11 39.98 -12.85 -6.16
CA PRO A 11 38.70 -12.33 -5.71
C PRO A 11 37.60 -13.12 -6.41
N GLY A 12 36.81 -13.81 -5.59
CA GLY A 12 35.71 -14.65 -6.04
C GLY A 12 34.57 -13.87 -6.65
N GLY A 13 33.74 -14.61 -7.37
CA GLY A 13 32.32 -14.33 -7.58
C GLY A 13 32.02 -12.95 -8.15
N GLY A 14 32.15 -12.82 -9.47
CA GLY A 14 31.26 -11.91 -10.19
C GLY A 14 29.85 -12.43 -9.97
N ALA A 15 29.17 -11.89 -8.96
CA ALA A 15 27.73 -11.96 -8.85
C ALA A 15 27.19 -11.36 -10.16
N GLY A 16 26.76 -12.24 -11.07
CA GLY A 16 25.89 -11.83 -12.16
C GLY A 16 24.75 -11.09 -11.49
N TYR A 17 24.64 -9.79 -11.74
CA TYR A 17 23.48 -9.02 -11.33
C TYR A 17 22.27 -9.80 -11.86
N PRO A 18 21.32 -10.24 -11.00
CA PRO A 18 20.04 -10.72 -11.47
C PRO A 18 19.21 -9.50 -11.90
N GLY A 19 19.78 -8.66 -12.77
CA GLY A 19 19.07 -7.63 -13.50
C GLY A 19 18.21 -8.37 -14.50
N ARG A 20 17.01 -8.71 -14.06
CA ARG A 20 15.93 -9.27 -14.87
C ARG A 20 15.68 -8.27 -16.01
N MET A 21 16.28 -8.56 -17.16
CA MET A 21 16.10 -7.82 -18.41
C MET A 21 14.59 -7.82 -18.72
N ILE A 22 13.98 -6.64 -18.84
CA ILE A 22 12.57 -6.55 -19.19
C ILE A 22 12.52 -6.65 -20.72
N GLU A 23 12.39 -7.88 -21.22
CA GLU A 23 12.43 -8.20 -22.65
C GLU A 23 11.31 -7.50 -23.45
N ASN A 24 10.30 -6.92 -22.78
CA ASN A 24 9.24 -6.13 -23.41
C ASN A 24 8.71 -5.04 -22.45
N PRO A 25 9.29 -3.83 -22.43
CA PRO A 25 8.90 -2.80 -21.48
C PRO A 25 7.53 -2.18 -21.87
N PRO A 26 6.72 -1.77 -20.88
CA PRO A 26 5.39 -1.22 -21.15
C PRO A 26 5.46 0.12 -21.89
N PRO A 27 4.44 0.47 -22.69
CA PRO A 27 4.36 1.79 -23.30
C PRO A 27 4.28 2.88 -22.24
N CYS A 28 4.75 4.08 -22.60
CA CYS A 28 4.79 5.20 -21.67
C CYS A 28 3.37 5.62 -21.24
N PRO A 29 3.08 5.76 -19.94
CA PRO A 29 1.75 6.16 -19.45
C PRO A 29 1.40 7.63 -19.77
N LYS A 30 2.39 8.46 -20.12
CA LYS A 30 2.18 9.90 -20.37
C LYS A 30 1.91 10.22 -21.84
N CYS A 31 2.57 9.53 -22.76
CA CYS A 31 2.50 9.82 -24.20
C CYS A 31 2.18 8.61 -25.07
N SER A 32 1.97 7.42 -24.47
CA SER A 32 1.69 6.17 -25.17
C SER A 32 2.78 5.70 -26.15
N CYS A 33 4.01 6.22 -26.01
CA CYS A 33 5.15 5.76 -26.80
C CYS A 33 5.51 4.31 -26.45
N GLU A 34 5.69 3.47 -27.47
CA GLU A 34 6.01 2.04 -27.33
C GLU A 34 7.51 1.78 -27.10
N TYR A 35 8.37 2.73 -27.48
CA TYR A 35 9.82 2.59 -27.45
C TYR A 35 10.44 3.06 -26.13
N THR A 36 10.06 2.43 -25.02
CA THR A 36 10.60 2.72 -23.70
C THR A 36 11.87 1.89 -23.45
N TYR A 37 12.79 2.37 -22.61
CA TYR A 37 14.03 1.65 -22.31
C TYR A 37 14.33 1.62 -20.82
N GLU A 38 14.98 0.55 -20.37
CA GLU A 38 15.41 0.43 -18.97
C GLU A 38 16.67 1.27 -18.70
N MET A 39 16.64 1.97 -17.57
CA MET A 39 17.79 2.67 -17.01
C MET A 39 17.89 2.30 -15.54
N ASN A 40 18.77 1.34 -15.23
CA ASN A 40 18.98 0.78 -13.90
C ASN A 40 17.74 0.07 -13.32
N ALA A 41 16.93 0.76 -12.51
CA ALA A 41 15.71 0.22 -11.90
C ALA A 41 14.44 0.94 -12.39
N LEU A 42 14.59 1.82 -13.38
CA LEU A 42 13.53 2.63 -13.96
C LEU A 42 13.38 2.29 -15.44
N VAL A 43 12.21 2.60 -15.98
CA VAL A 43 11.93 2.65 -17.41
C VAL A 43 11.78 4.12 -17.79
N VAL A 44 12.41 4.50 -18.90
CA VAL A 44 12.51 5.87 -19.39
C VAL A 44 11.87 5.96 -20.78
N CYS A 45 11.07 7.01 -20.98
CA CYS A 45 10.50 7.32 -22.29
C CYS A 45 11.37 8.36 -23.03
N PRO A 46 11.88 8.05 -24.24
CA PRO A 46 12.71 8.98 -25.02
C PRO A 46 11.94 10.17 -25.58
N GLU A 47 10.61 10.07 -25.73
CA GLU A 47 9.82 11.16 -26.34
C GLU A 47 9.42 12.24 -25.35
N CYS A 48 9.22 11.90 -24.08
CA CYS A 48 8.75 12.86 -23.08
C CYS A 48 9.63 12.97 -21.84
N GLY A 49 10.70 12.16 -21.74
CA GLY A 49 11.60 12.12 -20.58
C GLY A 49 10.92 11.64 -19.31
N HIS A 50 9.78 10.95 -19.40
CA HIS A 50 9.13 10.39 -18.22
C HIS A 50 9.88 9.14 -17.74
N GLU A 51 10.07 9.04 -16.43
CA GLU A 51 10.80 7.97 -15.76
C GLU A 51 9.85 7.31 -14.74
N TRP A 52 9.73 5.98 -14.77
CA TRP A 52 8.86 5.24 -13.84
C TRP A 52 9.40 3.85 -13.50
N VAL A 53 8.89 3.26 -12.42
CA VAL A 53 9.20 1.86 -12.06
C VAL A 53 8.19 0.94 -12.76
N PRO A 54 8.64 -0.08 -13.52
CA PRO A 54 7.73 -1.02 -14.16
C PRO A 54 7.09 -1.92 -13.10
N ALA A 55 5.79 -2.21 -13.24
CA ALA A 55 5.00 -2.94 -12.25
C ALA A 55 5.58 -4.33 -11.89
N GLU A 56 6.28 -4.95 -12.84
CA GLU A 56 6.95 -6.25 -12.68
C GLU A 56 8.24 -6.22 -11.84
N SER A 57 8.81 -5.04 -11.56
CA SER A 57 9.97 -4.87 -10.67
C SER A 57 9.60 -4.74 -9.18
N THR A 58 8.34 -4.98 -8.81
CA THR A 58 7.89 -4.96 -7.42
C THR A 58 8.21 -6.28 -6.71
N ALA A 59 9.50 -6.64 -6.66
CA ALA A 59 10.01 -7.64 -5.74
C ALA A 59 10.78 -6.93 -4.61
N ASP A 60 10.13 -6.86 -3.45
CA ASP A 60 10.63 -6.48 -2.13
C ASP A 60 10.91 -4.98 -1.83
N GLY A 61 10.00 -4.40 -1.04
CA GLY A 61 10.32 -3.40 -0.01
C GLY A 61 10.64 -1.96 -0.43
N GLY A 62 9.63 -1.09 -0.56
CA GLY A 62 9.90 0.35 -0.67
C GLY A 62 8.74 1.30 -0.95
N GLY A 63 7.67 1.24 -0.14
CA GLY A 63 6.77 2.36 0.19
C GLY A 63 6.42 3.38 -0.89
N ILE A 64 5.63 2.99 -1.89
CA ILE A 64 4.64 3.91 -2.45
C ILE A 64 3.37 3.76 -1.61
N ALA A 65 2.79 4.89 -1.22
CA ALA A 65 1.51 4.99 -0.54
C ALA A 65 0.43 4.36 -1.44
N GLY A 66 0.34 3.03 -1.38
CA GLY A 66 -0.79 2.30 -1.88
C GLY A 66 -1.96 2.84 -1.10
N GLU A 67 -2.84 3.55 -1.80
CA GLU A 67 -4.15 3.92 -1.31
C GLU A 67 -4.74 2.66 -0.68
N ARG A 68 -4.69 2.57 0.65
CA ARG A 68 -5.13 1.39 1.37
C ARG A 68 -6.63 1.38 1.20
N VAL A 69 -7.09 0.58 0.24
CA VAL A 69 -8.51 0.48 -0.10
C VAL A 69 -9.23 -0.15 1.09
N VAL A 70 -9.71 0.70 2.02
CA VAL A 70 -10.52 0.26 3.14
C VAL A 70 -11.91 -0.05 2.61
N LYS A 71 -12.33 -1.30 2.74
CA LYS A 71 -13.65 -1.76 2.31
C LYS A 71 -14.53 -2.03 3.51
N ASP A 72 -15.78 -1.62 3.43
CA ASP A 72 -16.75 -1.91 4.48
C ASP A 72 -17.17 -3.39 4.50
N SER A 73 -18.03 -3.79 5.45
CA SER A 73 -18.54 -5.17 5.61
C SER A 73 -19.18 -5.76 4.35
N VAL A 74 -19.76 -4.92 3.49
CA VAL A 74 -20.43 -5.28 2.23
C VAL A 74 -19.45 -5.23 1.03
N GLY A 75 -18.25 -4.69 1.22
CA GLY A 75 -17.20 -4.61 0.20
C GLY A 75 -17.15 -3.30 -0.58
N ASN A 76 -17.90 -2.25 -0.18
CA ASN A 76 -17.77 -0.95 -0.83
C ASN A 76 -16.51 -0.24 -0.34
N VAL A 77 -15.86 0.48 -1.24
CA VAL A 77 -14.68 1.29 -0.91
C VAL A 77 -15.13 2.51 -0.10
N LEU A 78 -14.53 2.67 1.07
CA LEU A 78 -14.69 3.82 1.93
C LEU A 78 -13.64 4.89 1.57
N GLN A 79 -13.98 6.13 1.83
CA GLN A 79 -13.12 7.29 1.67
C GLN A 79 -13.22 8.17 2.92
N ASP A 80 -12.26 9.05 3.11
CA ASP A 80 -12.39 10.10 4.13
C ASP A 80 -13.59 11.02 3.82
N GLY A 81 -14.23 11.51 4.87
CA GLY A 81 -15.44 12.32 4.79
C GLY A 81 -16.72 11.53 4.57
N ASP A 82 -16.66 10.23 4.27
CA ASP A 82 -17.82 9.42 3.94
C ASP A 82 -18.76 9.18 5.17
N THR A 83 -19.96 8.68 4.90
CA THR A 83 -20.95 8.35 5.93
C THR A 83 -21.11 6.84 6.02
N VAL A 84 -20.95 6.31 7.23
CA VAL A 84 -21.06 4.89 7.51
C VAL A 84 -22.13 4.62 8.56
N VAL A 85 -22.69 3.42 8.52
CA VAL A 85 -23.69 2.92 9.46
C VAL A 85 -23.16 1.66 10.09
N VAL A 86 -23.20 1.62 11.42
CA VAL A 86 -22.78 0.44 12.18
C VAL A 86 -23.79 -0.70 11.96
N VAL A 87 -23.33 -1.85 11.46
CA VAL A 87 -24.23 -2.98 11.15
C VAL A 87 -24.44 -3.93 12.33
N LYS A 88 -23.59 -3.86 13.35
CA LYS A 88 -23.57 -4.79 14.49
C LYS A 88 -23.38 -4.04 15.79
N ALA A 89 -24.08 -4.45 16.86
CA ALA A 89 -23.94 -3.78 18.14
C ALA A 89 -22.53 -4.01 18.73
N LEU A 90 -21.90 -2.93 19.20
CA LEU A 90 -20.56 -2.95 19.79
C LEU A 90 -20.65 -2.59 21.28
N LYS A 91 -20.03 -3.41 22.12
CA LYS A 91 -19.92 -3.12 23.55
C LYS A 91 -18.71 -2.20 23.75
N VAL A 92 -18.94 -0.98 24.23
CA VAL A 92 -17.88 -0.01 24.52
C VAL A 92 -17.54 -0.08 26.01
N LYS A 93 -16.26 -0.23 26.34
CA LYS A 93 -15.79 -0.27 27.73
C LYS A 93 -16.03 1.10 28.37
N GLY A 94 -16.84 1.14 29.44
CA GLY A 94 -17.20 2.37 30.14
C GLY A 94 -18.57 2.96 29.78
N SER A 95 -19.34 2.33 28.90
CA SER A 95 -20.73 2.74 28.62
C SER A 95 -21.69 1.55 28.68
N PRO A 96 -22.75 1.61 29.51
CA PRO A 96 -23.64 0.46 29.72
C PRO A 96 -24.44 0.10 28.46
N SER A 97 -24.74 1.09 27.61
CA SER A 97 -25.58 0.93 26.43
C SER A 97 -24.83 0.53 25.16
N GLY A 98 -23.51 0.73 25.08
CA GLY A 98 -22.71 0.49 23.87
C GLY A 98 -23.24 1.22 22.63
N ILE A 99 -22.67 0.90 21.46
CA ILE A 99 -23.13 1.41 20.16
C ILE A 99 -24.09 0.38 19.58
N LYS A 100 -25.34 0.80 19.29
CA LYS A 100 -26.36 -0.09 18.72
C LYS A 100 -26.15 -0.23 17.21
N ALA A 101 -26.62 -1.35 16.65
CA ALA A 101 -26.73 -1.46 15.20
C ALA A 101 -27.68 -0.38 14.67
N GLY A 102 -27.33 0.25 13.54
CA GLY A 102 -28.07 1.36 12.95
C GLY A 102 -27.54 2.74 13.31
N THR A 103 -26.54 2.87 14.20
CA THR A 103 -25.90 4.16 14.48
C THR A 103 -25.22 4.69 13.21
N LYS A 104 -25.65 5.86 12.74
CA LYS A 104 -25.04 6.57 11.60
C LYS A 104 -23.91 7.46 12.09
N VAL A 105 -22.76 7.34 11.44
CA VAL A 105 -21.54 8.09 11.72
C VAL A 105 -21.12 8.79 10.44
N ARG A 106 -20.99 10.11 10.50
CA ARG A 106 -20.66 10.96 9.35
C ARG A 106 -19.23 11.44 9.48
N ASN A 107 -18.64 11.84 8.35
CA ASN A 107 -17.30 12.44 8.31
C ASN A 107 -16.23 11.51 8.90
N ILE A 108 -16.20 10.27 8.42
CA ILE A 108 -15.18 9.30 8.85
C ILE A 108 -13.79 9.68 8.33
N ARG A 109 -12.73 9.22 8.99
CA ARG A 109 -11.35 9.33 8.52
C ARG A 109 -10.73 7.95 8.46
N LEU A 110 -10.15 7.60 7.33
CA LEU A 110 -9.42 6.34 7.20
C LEU A 110 -8.04 6.50 7.84
N VAL A 111 -7.67 5.56 8.72
CA VAL A 111 -6.41 5.57 9.46
C VAL A 111 -5.76 4.19 9.42
N ASP A 112 -4.43 4.16 9.53
CA ASP A 112 -3.70 2.90 9.69
C ASP A 112 -3.73 2.48 11.16
N GLY A 113 -4.91 2.03 11.60
CA GLY A 113 -5.11 1.62 12.99
C GLY A 113 -4.33 0.35 13.32
N VAL A 114 -3.59 0.40 14.41
CA VAL A 114 -2.95 -0.78 15.03
C VAL A 114 -4.09 -1.73 15.46
N ASP A 115 -4.03 -3.00 15.04
CA ASP A 115 -5.03 -4.06 15.33
C ASP A 115 -6.28 -4.10 14.41
N GLY A 116 -6.27 -3.36 13.30
CA GLY A 116 -7.35 -3.39 12.30
C GLY A 116 -8.57 -2.54 12.67
N HIS A 117 -8.33 -1.45 13.40
CA HIS A 117 -9.29 -0.37 13.60
C HIS A 117 -9.03 0.73 12.55
N ASP A 118 -9.45 0.46 11.32
CA ASP A 118 -9.01 1.24 10.15
C ASP A 118 -9.78 2.57 9.95
N ILE A 119 -10.76 2.85 10.82
CA ILE A 119 -11.68 3.98 10.66
C ILE A 119 -11.72 4.80 11.95
N ASP A 120 -11.22 6.02 11.92
CA ASP A 120 -11.39 7.02 12.98
C ASP A 120 -12.66 7.83 12.72
N CYS A 121 -13.49 8.01 13.74
CA CYS A 121 -14.75 8.70 13.59
C CYS A 121 -15.24 9.33 14.89
N LYS A 122 -16.21 10.23 14.81
CA LYS A 122 -16.84 10.85 15.97
C LYS A 122 -18.31 10.46 16.05
N VAL A 123 -18.69 9.81 17.15
CA VAL A 123 -20.07 9.39 17.42
C VAL A 123 -20.70 10.34 18.42
N GLU A 124 -21.90 10.84 18.12
CA GLU A 124 -22.65 11.70 19.04
C GLU A 124 -22.99 10.95 20.35
N GLY A 125 -22.69 11.58 21.49
CA GLY A 125 -22.86 10.98 22.82
C GLY A 125 -21.71 10.09 23.31
N PHE A 126 -20.82 9.64 22.42
CA PHE A 126 -19.65 8.81 22.79
C PHE A 126 -18.30 9.52 22.56
N GLY A 127 -18.21 10.47 21.61
CA GLY A 127 -16.98 11.18 21.29
C GLY A 127 -16.20 10.54 20.15
N ALA A 128 -14.88 10.79 20.10
CA ALA A 128 -13.99 10.22 19.09
C ALA A 128 -13.73 8.74 19.39
N MET A 129 -13.89 7.89 18.39
CA MET A 129 -13.71 6.44 18.51
C MET A 129 -13.23 5.84 17.19
N GLN A 130 -12.41 4.80 17.30
CA GLN A 130 -11.97 4.01 16.15
C GLN A 130 -12.83 2.75 15.98
N LEU A 131 -13.22 2.47 14.74
CA LEU A 131 -14.05 1.35 14.34
C LEU A 131 -13.32 0.47 13.34
N LYS A 132 -13.73 -0.79 13.28
CA LYS A 132 -13.27 -1.75 12.27
C LYS A 132 -14.14 -1.65 11.03
N SER A 133 -13.51 -1.67 9.86
CA SER A 133 -14.17 -1.67 8.55
C SER A 133 -15.19 -2.81 8.37
N ALA A 134 -14.93 -3.98 8.98
CA ALA A 134 -15.82 -5.14 8.93
C ALA A 134 -17.17 -5.00 9.67
N VAL A 135 -17.35 -3.99 10.54
CA VAL A 135 -18.58 -3.80 11.34
C VAL A 135 -19.39 -2.56 10.94
N VAL A 136 -18.98 -1.91 9.86
CA VAL A 136 -19.67 -0.74 9.29
C VAL A 136 -20.06 -1.02 7.84
N LYS A 137 -21.03 -0.26 7.34
CA LYS A 137 -21.38 -0.19 5.92
C LYS A 137 -21.51 1.25 5.46
N LYS A 138 -21.22 1.54 4.20
CA LYS A 138 -21.49 2.87 3.60
C LYS A 138 -23.02 3.15 3.59
N GLY A 139 -23.46 4.39 3.86
CA GLY A 139 -24.90 4.75 3.82
C GLY A 139 -25.26 6.19 4.14
#